data_AF-A0A4S4AX35-F1
#
_entry.id   AF-A0A4S4AX35-F1
#
_cell.length_a   1.000
_cell.length_b   1.000
_cell.length_c   1.000
_cell.angle_alpha   90.00
_cell.angle_beta   90.00
_cell.angle_gamma   90.00
#
_symmetry.space_group_name_H-M   'P 1'
#
loop_
_entity.id
_entity.type
_entity.pdbx_description
1 polymer ?
#
loop_
_entity_poly.entity_id
_entity_poly.type
_entity_poly.pdbx_seq_one_letter_code
_entity_poly.pdbx_strand_id
1 'polypeptide(L)'
;MADKDYHAIVTDLIANAIRTSKVTGENGRITRLVAGSIGRFAAELKVGNQEDEAQALIEHAQELLAAGDGAEVVPALTAAVAALAVMR
;
A
#
# COMPACT_ATOMS: atom_id res chain seq x y z
N MET A 1 9.92 -22.00 0.24
CA MET A 1 9.24 -20.92 0.99
C MET A 1 7.88 -20.76 0.31
N ALA A 2 6.77 -20.67 1.04
CA ALA A 2 5.51 -20.36 0.39
C ALA A 2 5.69 -19.02 -0.36
N ASP A 3 5.33 -18.97 -1.64
CA ASP A 3 5.26 -17.70 -2.36
C ASP A 3 4.29 -16.81 -1.58
N LYS A 4 4.82 -15.73 -1.01
CA LYS A 4 3.99 -14.76 -0.32
C LYS A 4 3.27 -13.96 -1.40
N ASP A 5 1.94 -14.09 -1.45
CA ASP A 5 1.13 -13.29 -2.35
C ASP A 5 1.03 -11.85 -1.79
N TYR A 6 1.99 -11.01 -2.17
CA TYR A 6 2.02 -9.62 -1.74
C TYR A 6 0.83 -8.82 -2.25
N HIS A 7 0.29 -9.15 -3.43
CA HIS A 7 -0.89 -8.48 -3.97
C HIS A 7 -2.12 -8.73 -3.11
N ALA A 8 -2.36 -9.98 -2.69
CA ALA A 8 -3.45 -10.30 -1.77
C ALA A 8 -3.28 -9.59 -0.42
N ILE A 9 -2.07 -9.59 0.14
CA ILE A 9 -1.79 -8.93 1.42
C ILE A 9 -2.00 -7.41 1.34
N VAL A 10 -1.52 -6.75 0.28
CA VAL A 10 -1.70 -5.30 0.07
C VAL A 10 -3.18 -4.95 -0.10
N THR A 11 -3.92 -5.79 -0.82
CA THR A 11 -5.38 -5.65 -0.97
C THR A 11 -6.08 -5.61 0.39
N ASP A 12 -5.80 -6.59 1.25
CA ASP A 12 -6.41 -6.66 2.57
C ASP A 12 -6.00 -5.49 3.48
N LEU A 13 -4.72 -5.08 3.44
CA LEU A 13 -4.23 -3.96 4.23
C LEU A 13 -4.92 -2.65 3.86
N ILE A 14 -5.04 -2.35 2.56
CA ILE A 14 -5.68 -1.11 2.09
C ILE A 14 -7.18 -1.15 2.36
N ALA A 15 -7.85 -2.26 2.06
CA ALA A 15 -9.28 -2.42 2.32
C ALA A 15 -9.61 -2.22 3.82
N ASN A 16 -8.77 -2.76 4.72
CA ASN A 16 -8.94 -2.58 6.16
C ASN A 16 -8.63 -1.15 6.62
N ALA A 17 -7.62 -0.50 6.06
CA ALA A 17 -7.29 0.89 6.38
C ALA A 17 -8.43 1.84 5.99
N ILE A 18 -8.98 1.67 4.78
CA ILE A 18 -10.12 2.47 4.29
C ILE A 18 -11.35 2.20 5.16
N ARG A 19 -11.72 0.92 5.37
CA ARG A 19 -12.89 0.54 6.16
C ARG A 19 -12.84 1.09 7.59
N THR A 20 -11.68 1.00 8.23
CA THR A 20 -11.48 1.53 9.59
C THR A 20 -11.57 3.05 9.60
N SER A 21 -10.92 3.72 8.64
CA SER A 21 -10.90 5.17 8.57
C SER A 21 -12.25 5.80 8.23
N LYS A 22 -13.13 5.08 7.49
CA LYS A 22 -14.54 5.49 7.30
C LYS A 22 -15.32 5.59 8.63
N VAL A 23 -14.91 4.86 9.67
CA VAL A 23 -15.58 4.85 10.98
C VAL A 23 -14.89 5.78 11.97
N THR A 24 -13.56 5.78 12.01
CA THR A 24 -12.78 6.46 13.06
C THR A 24 -12.05 7.71 12.60
N GLY A 25 -12.11 8.04 11.30
CA GLY A 25 -11.17 8.94 10.66
C GLY A 25 -9.79 8.29 10.46
N GLU A 26 -8.97 8.92 9.62
CA GLU A 26 -7.63 8.42 9.31
C GLU A 26 -6.75 8.40 10.57
N ASN A 27 -6.14 7.24 10.82
CA ASN A 27 -5.23 7.04 11.95
C ASN A 27 -3.77 6.97 11.48
N GLY A 28 -2.97 7.96 11.87
CA GLY A 28 -1.57 8.04 11.45
C GLY A 28 -0.69 6.83 11.81
N ARG A 29 -1.05 6.04 12.84
CA ARG A 29 -0.33 4.78 13.15
C ARG A 29 -0.66 3.69 12.13
N ILE A 30 -1.94 3.57 11.74
CA ILE A 30 -2.37 2.62 10.70
C ILE A 30 -1.75 3.04 9.36
N THR A 31 -1.81 4.32 9.00
CA THR A 31 -1.18 4.88 7.80
C THR A 31 0.30 4.48 7.70
N ARG A 32 1.10 4.72 8.77
CA ARG A 32 2.52 4.34 8.79
C ARG A 32 2.75 2.83 8.69
N LEU A 33 1.91 2.02 9.34
CA LEU A 33 2.01 0.57 9.29
C LEU A 33 1.77 0.05 7.86
N VAL A 34 0.71 0.53 7.21
CA VAL A 34 0.33 0.07 5.86
C VAL A 34 1.36 0.53 4.84
N ALA A 35 1.69 1.83 4.80
CA ALA A 35 2.69 2.36 3.87
C ALA A 35 4.07 1.71 4.09
N GLY A 36 4.48 1.50 5.34
CA GLY A 36 5.74 0.83 5.67
C GLY A 36 5.77 -0.66 5.31
N SER A 37 4.60 -1.33 5.31
CA SER A 37 4.50 -2.72 4.84
C SER A 37 4.63 -2.80 3.33
N ILE A 38 3.91 -1.95 2.59
CA ILE A 38 3.99 -1.86 1.12
C ILE A 38 5.43 -1.56 0.69
N GLY A 39 6.07 -0.54 1.28
CA GLY A 39 7.45 -0.20 0.95
C GLY A 39 8.44 -1.34 1.25
N ARG A 40 8.22 -2.10 2.33
CA ARG A 40 9.05 -3.28 2.64
C ARG A 40 8.85 -4.39 1.62
N PHE A 41 7.62 -4.69 1.23
CA PHE A 41 7.34 -5.74 0.23
C PHE A 41 7.95 -5.39 -1.13
N ALA A 42 7.81 -4.13 -1.57
CA ALA A 42 8.47 -3.65 -2.77
C ALA A 42 10.01 -3.76 -2.67
N ALA A 43 10.60 -3.44 -1.51
CA ALA A 43 12.04 -3.62 -1.29
C ALA A 43 12.47 -5.10 -1.30
N GLU A 44 11.67 -5.99 -0.71
CA GLU A 44 11.92 -7.45 -0.75
C GLU A 44 11.92 -7.98 -2.20
N LEU A 45 10.97 -7.52 -3.04
CA LEU A 45 10.90 -7.85 -4.46
C LEU A 45 12.11 -7.29 -5.25
N LYS A 46 12.52 -6.04 -4.99
CA LYS A 46 13.72 -5.45 -5.59
C LYS A 46 14.98 -6.26 -5.25
N VAL A 47 15.15 -6.70 -4.01
CA VAL A 47 16.27 -7.58 -3.59
C VAL A 47 16.23 -8.93 -4.31
N GLY A 48 15.04 -9.41 -4.66
CA GLY A 48 14.84 -10.61 -5.49
C GLY A 48 15.08 -10.41 -7.00
N ASN A 49 15.52 -9.24 -7.44
CA ASN A 49 15.60 -8.83 -8.86
C ASN A 49 14.23 -8.84 -9.57
N GLN A 50 13.14 -8.59 -8.84
CA GLN A 50 11.78 -8.49 -9.38
C GLN A 50 11.33 -7.01 -9.38
N GLU A 51 12.06 -6.15 -10.07
CA GLU A 51 11.78 -4.70 -10.11
C GLU A 51 10.40 -4.38 -10.71
N ASP A 52 10.03 -5.08 -11.78
CA ASP A 52 8.71 -4.93 -12.42
C ASP A 52 7.58 -5.34 -11.48
N GLU A 53 7.76 -6.41 -10.70
CA GLU A 53 6.78 -6.86 -9.70
C GLU A 53 6.69 -5.86 -8.53
N ALA A 54 7.83 -5.31 -8.11
CA ALA A 54 7.86 -4.27 -7.07
C ALA A 54 7.09 -3.02 -7.51
N GLN A 55 7.23 -2.63 -8.78
CA GLN A 55 6.50 -1.51 -9.37
C GLN A 55 5.00 -1.84 -9.50
N ALA A 56 4.66 -3.02 -10.01
CA ALA A 56 3.27 -3.49 -10.13
C ALA A 56 2.55 -3.54 -8.77
N LEU A 57 3.26 -3.90 -7.69
CA LEU A 57 2.71 -3.90 -6.34
C LEU A 57 2.35 -2.48 -5.84
N ILE A 58 3.19 -1.49 -6.14
CA ILE A 58 2.94 -0.09 -5.79
C ILE A 58 1.79 0.47 -6.61
N GLU A 59 1.75 0.17 -7.91
CA GLU A 59 0.65 0.57 -8.80
C GLU A 59 -0.68 -0.04 -8.34
N HIS A 60 -0.69 -1.33 -8.00
CA HIS A 60 -1.85 -2.01 -7.42
C HIS A 60 -2.34 -1.34 -6.14
N ALA A 61 -1.41 -0.92 -5.26
CA ALA A 61 -1.77 -0.16 -4.06
C ALA A 61 -2.44 1.19 -4.40
N GLN A 62 -1.94 1.90 -5.42
CA GLN A 62 -2.54 3.16 -5.88
C GLN A 62 -3.93 2.95 -6.47
N GLU A 63 -4.14 1.90 -7.26
CA GLU A 63 -5.43 1.56 -7.85
C GLU A 63 -6.48 1.23 -6.78
N LEU A 64 -6.10 0.45 -5.76
CA LEU A 64 -7.00 0.14 -4.63
C LEU A 64 -7.39 1.39 -3.84
N LEU A 65 -6.43 2.30 -3.61
CA LEU A 65 -6.71 3.58 -2.96
C LEU A 65 -7.63 4.45 -3.82
N ALA A 66 -7.40 4.53 -5.12
CA ALA A 66 -8.27 5.28 -6.03
C ALA A 66 -9.69 4.70 -6.07
N ALA A 67 -9.83 3.37 -6.15
CA ALA A 67 -11.12 2.68 -6.18
C ALA A 67 -11.92 2.78 -4.87
N GLY A 68 -11.24 3.04 -3.75
CA GLY A 68 -11.84 3.09 -2.42
C GLY A 68 -12.01 4.50 -1.82
N ASP A 69 -11.99 5.54 -2.64
CA ASP A 69 -12.05 6.96 -2.23
C ASP A 69 -10.88 7.37 -1.31
N GLY A 70 -9.71 6.77 -1.50
CA GLY A 70 -8.55 6.92 -0.62
C GLY A 70 -8.11 8.37 -0.42
N ALA A 71 -8.25 9.22 -1.44
CA ALA A 71 -7.92 10.65 -1.35
C ALA A 71 -8.80 11.40 -0.34
N GLU A 72 -10.02 10.93 -0.09
CA GLU A 72 -10.98 11.54 0.83
C GLU A 72 -10.95 10.86 2.20
N VAL A 73 -10.78 9.53 2.21
CA VAL A 73 -10.91 8.70 3.43
C VAL A 73 -9.58 8.53 4.16
N VAL A 74 -8.48 8.35 3.42
CA VAL A 74 -7.13 8.14 3.95
C VAL A 74 -6.09 8.97 3.17
N PRO A 75 -6.22 10.32 3.17
CA PRO A 75 -5.38 11.20 2.37
C PRO A 75 -3.88 11.04 2.67
N ALA A 76 -3.49 10.85 3.94
CA ALA A 76 -2.08 10.70 4.27
C ALA A 76 -1.50 9.35 3.81
N LEU A 77 -2.30 8.26 3.85
CA LEU A 77 -1.91 6.98 3.26
C LEU A 77 -1.78 7.08 1.74
N THR A 78 -2.71 7.77 1.08
CA THR A 78 -2.67 7.99 -0.36
C THR A 78 -1.41 8.75 -0.77
N ALA A 79 -1.07 9.81 -0.05
CA ALA A 79 0.17 10.56 -0.27
C ALA A 79 1.42 9.70 0.00
N ALA A 80 1.42 8.89 1.05
CA ALA A 80 2.55 8.02 1.40
C ALA A 80 2.80 6.95 0.33
N VAL A 81 1.75 6.31 -0.20
CA VAL A 81 1.89 5.32 -1.29
C VAL A 81 2.33 5.99 -2.59
N ALA A 82 1.81 7.18 -2.90
CA ALA A 82 2.28 7.94 -4.06
C ALA A 82 3.78 8.31 -3.98
N ALA A 83 4.28 8.61 -2.79
CA ALA A 83 5.70 8.88 -2.58
C ALA A 83 6.59 7.65 -2.84
N LEU A 84 6.09 6.43 -2.59
CA LEU A 84 6.83 5.19 -2.88
C LEU A 84 7.08 5.01 -4.38
N ALA A 85 6.15 5.41 -5.24
CA ALA A 85 6.30 5.33 -6.69
C ALA A 85 7.39 6.27 -7.25
N VAL A 86 7.74 7.33 -6.50
CA VAL A 86 8.75 8.31 -6.90
C VAL A 86 10.14 7.95 -6.37
N MET A 87 10.22 7.17 -5.29
CA MET A 87 11.49 6.63 -4.75
C MET A 87 12.00 5.49 -5.65
N ARG A 88 12.70 5.86 -6.72
CA ARG A 88 13.45 4.94 -7.57
C ARG A 88 14.70 4.44 -6.86
#